data_AF-A0A853C9C7-F1
#
_entry.id   AF-A0A853C9C7-F1
#
_cell.length_a   1.000
_cell.length_b   1.000
_cell.length_c   1.000
_cell.angle_alpha   90.00
_cell.angle_beta   90.00
_cell.angle_gamma   90.00
#
_symmetry.space_group_name_H-M   'P 1'
#
loop_
_entity.id
_entity.type
_entity.pdbx_description
1 polymer ?
#
loop_
_entity_poly.entity_id
_entity_poly.type
_entity_poly.pdbx_seq_one_letter_code
_entity_poly.pdbx_strand_id
1 'polypeptide(L)'
;MRSGWVVAVAFVAASLAACADDGAGPKGGTPTSTTAATSGATSASPSAPGSSSPSAGEPEPPPAVDLTIVGDLMLVRGVADGRRALAPMAGLLRSADLTVGNLEQTLSTDGEPTQGGDSFGGSPADLDLLRWAGFDAVSLANNHLGDYGERALLETVDLLSDGPVRAFGAGRTARAAARPLLLEARGTTFAFLGFNAIGETPMATATTPGALSVRMPPRTGPLQQADLDRVTAAVRRADRVADAVVVLPHWGTQYTHVPEPVQHRVARALVAAGADLVVGGHPHWVQGVEQISGVPVLHSLGNFVFDMDWEPQVMQGVMLETTWRGPELISLRLVPYAMDPATFAPRVVDGEVAADILRDVASTTSPSAGPLVRCLTSSPSRRVCTP
;
A
#
# COMPACT_ATOMS: atom_id res chain seq x y z
N MET A 1 28.53 -52.16 -35.40
CA MET A 1 27.76 -52.76 -34.29
C MET A 1 26.66 -51.74 -33.97
N ARG A 2 25.38 -52.02 -34.28
CA ARG A 2 24.33 -52.52 -33.33
C ARG A 2 24.18 -51.60 -32.10
N SER A 3 23.01 -51.06 -31.70
CA SER A 3 21.62 -50.93 -32.20
C SER A 3 21.00 -49.75 -31.41
N GLY A 4 19.94 -49.01 -31.76
CA GLY A 4 18.65 -49.37 -32.39
C GLY A 4 17.58 -49.71 -31.31
N TRP A 5 16.34 -49.22 -31.46
CA TRP A 5 15.20 -49.09 -30.49
C TRP A 5 15.10 -47.70 -29.81
N VAL A 6 14.03 -46.87 -29.86
CA VAL A 6 12.67 -46.83 -30.50
C VAL A 6 11.43 -47.20 -29.64
N VAL A 7 10.71 -46.15 -29.17
CA VAL A 7 9.24 -46.00 -28.91
C VAL A 7 8.54 -46.71 -27.73
N ALA A 8 7.79 -45.92 -26.93
CA ALA A 8 6.37 -46.15 -26.60
C ALA A 8 5.69 -44.89 -26.00
N VAL A 9 4.58 -44.45 -26.60
CA VAL A 9 3.62 -43.48 -26.02
C VAL A 9 2.39 -44.26 -25.56
N ALA A 10 1.79 -43.89 -24.43
CA ALA A 10 0.51 -44.43 -23.98
C ALA A 10 -0.46 -43.30 -23.57
N PHE A 11 -1.49 -43.08 -24.38
CA PHE A 11 -2.72 -42.40 -23.97
C PHE A 11 -3.59 -43.38 -23.17
N VAL A 12 -4.33 -42.89 -22.17
CA VAL A 12 -5.51 -43.59 -21.64
C VAL A 12 -6.66 -42.58 -21.55
N ALA A 13 -7.79 -42.93 -22.17
CA ALA A 13 -9.05 -42.23 -22.04
C ALA A 13 -10.19 -43.27 -21.89
N ALA A 14 -11.05 -43.07 -20.89
CA ALA A 14 -12.36 -43.67 -20.72
C ALA A 14 -13.12 -42.78 -19.71
N SER A 15 -14.28 -42.17 -19.97
CA SER A 15 -15.56 -42.60 -20.58
C SER A 15 -16.62 -42.94 -19.52
N LEU A 16 -17.54 -41.98 -19.36
CA LEU A 16 -18.96 -42.05 -18.98
C LEU A 16 -19.53 -43.35 -18.40
N ALA A 17 -20.25 -43.21 -17.28
CA ALA A 17 -21.50 -43.93 -17.04
C ALA A 17 -22.48 -43.02 -16.27
N ALA A 18 -23.71 -42.93 -16.76
CA ALA A 18 -24.84 -42.32 -16.05
C ALA A 18 -25.87 -43.40 -15.69
N CYS A 19 -26.61 -43.20 -14.62
CA CYS A 19 -27.89 -43.87 -14.38
C CYS A 19 -28.84 -42.85 -13.75
N ALA A 20 -30.09 -42.87 -14.20
CA ALA A 20 -31.21 -42.14 -13.66
C ALA A 20 -32.30 -43.15 -13.27
N ASP A 21 -33.17 -42.75 -12.34
CA ASP A 21 -34.56 -43.21 -12.19
C ASP A 21 -35.27 -42.01 -11.50
N ASP A 22 -36.19 -41.27 -12.13
CA ASP A 22 -37.54 -41.58 -12.60
C ASP A 22 -38.59 -41.82 -11.50
N GLY A 23 -39.71 -41.08 -11.60
CA GLY A 23 -40.77 -41.06 -10.57
C GLY A 23 -41.82 -39.95 -10.72
N ALA A 24 -42.45 -39.81 -11.89
CA ALA A 24 -43.61 -38.92 -12.09
C ALA A 24 -44.81 -39.36 -11.20
N GLY A 25 -45.60 -38.48 -10.56
CA GLY A 25 -46.62 -37.59 -11.16
C GLY A 25 -48.03 -38.26 -11.11
N PRO A 26 -49.14 -37.63 -11.59
CA PRO A 26 -49.47 -36.21 -11.67
C PRO A 26 -50.97 -35.91 -11.30
N LYS A 27 -51.46 -34.70 -11.64
CA LYS A 27 -52.87 -34.20 -11.69
C LYS A 27 -53.47 -33.74 -10.34
N GLY A 28 -54.23 -32.64 -10.24
CA GLY A 28 -54.67 -31.64 -11.24
C GLY A 28 -56.19 -31.39 -11.17
N GLY A 29 -56.64 -30.16 -10.89
CA GLY A 29 -58.07 -29.82 -10.92
C GLY A 29 -58.49 -28.51 -10.22
N THR A 30 -59.07 -27.60 -11.00
CA THR A 30 -59.91 -26.44 -10.63
C THR A 30 -61.12 -26.46 -11.59
N PRO A 31 -62.25 -25.72 -11.39
CA PRO A 31 -62.60 -24.78 -10.32
C PRO A 31 -64.08 -24.91 -9.82
N THR A 32 -64.58 -23.82 -9.23
CA THR A 32 -65.97 -23.29 -9.21
C THR A 32 -66.84 -23.45 -7.94
N SER A 33 -67.67 -22.42 -7.77
CA SER A 33 -68.44 -21.97 -6.59
C SER A 33 -69.68 -22.78 -6.21
N THR A 34 -70.14 -22.63 -4.95
CA THR A 34 -71.55 -22.32 -4.64
C THR A 34 -71.62 -21.49 -3.33
N THR A 35 -72.62 -20.60 -3.26
CA THR A 35 -72.92 -19.69 -2.15
C THR A 35 -73.66 -20.34 -0.99
N ALA A 36 -73.40 -19.89 0.24
CA ALA A 36 -74.39 -19.86 1.33
C ALA A 36 -74.11 -18.68 2.26
N ALA A 37 -75.15 -17.93 2.64
CA ALA A 37 -75.05 -16.77 3.51
C ALA A 37 -75.56 -17.08 4.93
N THR A 38 -74.93 -16.51 5.95
CA THR A 38 -75.63 -16.26 7.22
C THR A 38 -75.05 -15.05 7.95
N SER A 39 -75.97 -14.23 8.46
CA SER A 39 -75.81 -13.01 9.26
C SER A 39 -74.96 -13.14 10.53
N GLY A 40 -74.31 -12.05 10.96
CA GLY A 40 -73.84 -11.94 12.34
C GLY A 40 -73.05 -10.67 12.71
N ALA A 41 -73.74 -9.70 13.33
CA ALA A 41 -73.23 -8.67 14.25
C ALA A 41 -71.94 -7.86 13.91
N THR A 42 -72.12 -6.56 13.66
CA THR A 42 -71.08 -5.54 13.85
C THR A 42 -70.64 -5.47 15.31
N SER A 43 -69.36 -5.77 15.58
CA SER A 43 -68.67 -5.45 16.83
C SER A 43 -67.50 -4.52 16.53
N ALA A 44 -67.50 -3.33 17.11
CA ALA A 44 -66.40 -2.39 16.97
C ALA A 44 -65.24 -2.82 17.87
N SER A 45 -64.17 -3.34 17.27
CA SER A 45 -62.90 -3.59 17.98
C SER A 45 -62.13 -2.27 18.11
N PRO A 46 -61.66 -1.88 19.30
CA PRO A 46 -60.87 -0.67 19.45
C PRO A 46 -59.51 -0.85 18.76
N SER A 47 -59.16 0.09 17.88
CA SER A 47 -57.84 0.13 17.25
C SER A 47 -56.77 0.23 18.32
N ALA A 48 -55.89 -0.78 18.40
CA ALA A 48 -54.70 -0.69 19.23
C ALA A 48 -53.85 0.52 18.78
N PRO A 49 -53.15 1.23 19.70
CA PRO A 49 -52.17 2.22 19.31
C PRO A 49 -51.14 1.54 18.42
N GLY A 50 -50.90 2.09 17.23
CA GLY A 50 -49.94 1.50 16.31
C GLY A 50 -48.57 1.44 16.98
N SER A 51 -48.04 0.23 17.18
CA SER A 51 -46.65 0.07 17.58
C SER A 51 -45.79 0.48 16.40
N SER A 52 -45.36 1.74 16.38
CA SER A 52 -44.22 2.17 15.60
C SER A 52 -43.01 1.38 16.11
N SER A 53 -42.71 0.26 15.45
CA SER A 53 -41.39 -0.35 15.56
C SER A 53 -40.36 0.77 15.37
N PRO A 54 -39.29 0.82 16.17
CA PRO A 54 -38.20 1.74 15.88
C PRO A 54 -37.79 1.47 14.43
N SER A 55 -37.82 2.49 13.57
CA SER A 55 -37.05 2.41 12.34
C SER A 55 -35.64 2.12 12.79
N ALA A 56 -35.09 0.96 12.39
CA ALA A 56 -33.65 0.78 12.50
C ALA A 56 -33.04 1.95 11.75
N GLY A 57 -32.37 2.86 12.47
CA GLY A 57 -31.67 3.96 11.85
C GLY A 57 -30.68 3.37 10.86
N GLU A 58 -30.44 4.06 9.74
CA GLU A 58 -29.29 3.72 8.91
C GLU A 58 -28.05 3.66 9.81
N PRO A 59 -27.21 2.62 9.70
CA PRO A 59 -26.03 2.50 10.55
C PRO A 59 -25.18 3.75 10.39
N GLU A 60 -24.76 4.32 11.52
CA GLU A 60 -23.93 5.52 11.53
C GLU A 60 -22.66 5.27 10.69
N PRO A 61 -22.28 6.18 9.78
CA PRO A 61 -21.08 6.00 8.97
C PRO A 61 -19.86 5.75 9.87
N PRO A 62 -18.91 4.88 9.46
CA PRO A 62 -17.75 4.59 10.27
C PRO A 62 -16.97 5.88 10.60
N PRO A 63 -16.26 5.92 11.74
CA PRO A 63 -15.41 7.06 12.08
C PRO A 63 -14.41 7.35 10.96
N ALA A 64 -14.09 8.63 10.76
CA ALA A 64 -13.02 9.00 9.87
C ALA A 64 -11.66 8.58 10.47
N VAL A 65 -10.74 8.11 9.62
CA VAL A 65 -9.38 7.71 9.99
C VAL A 65 -8.37 8.53 9.19
N ASP A 66 -7.44 9.18 9.87
CA ASP A 66 -6.34 9.90 9.22
C ASP A 66 -5.09 9.01 9.10
N LEU A 67 -4.64 8.77 7.86
CA LEU A 67 -3.45 8.01 7.51
C LEU A 67 -2.41 8.94 6.86
N THR A 68 -1.24 9.01 7.48
CA THR A 68 -0.07 9.75 6.98
C THR A 68 0.94 8.79 6.37
N ILE A 69 1.47 9.14 5.19
CA ILE A 69 2.55 8.41 4.53
C ILE A 69 3.69 9.39 4.18
N VAL A 70 4.90 9.06 4.61
CA VAL A 70 6.12 9.82 4.26
C VAL A 70 6.95 9.08 3.21
N GLY A 71 7.85 9.82 2.56
CA GLY A 71 8.82 9.26 1.62
C GLY A 71 9.97 8.49 2.28
N ASP A 72 11.10 8.46 1.57
CA ASP A 72 12.24 7.61 1.90
C ASP A 72 12.97 8.08 3.18
N LEU A 73 13.25 7.15 4.10
CA LEU A 73 13.70 7.41 5.46
C LEU A 73 14.96 6.62 5.83
N MET A 74 16.06 7.35 6.07
CA MET A 74 17.36 6.84 6.47
C MET A 74 17.92 7.74 7.59
N LEU A 75 18.34 7.16 8.72
CA LEU A 75 18.72 7.89 9.96
C LEU A 75 20.22 7.79 10.31
N VAL A 76 21.05 7.38 9.35
CA VAL A 76 22.48 7.13 9.52
C VAL A 76 23.34 8.02 8.62
N ARG A 77 24.63 7.69 8.47
CA ARG A 77 25.64 8.46 7.72
C ARG A 77 25.65 9.95 8.15
N GLY A 78 25.27 10.88 7.26
CA GLY A 78 25.24 12.32 7.54
C GLY A 78 24.14 12.77 8.52
N VAL A 79 23.15 11.92 8.82
CA VAL A 79 22.09 12.22 9.80
C VAL A 79 22.65 12.03 11.23
N ALA A 80 23.39 13.01 11.72
CA ALA A 80 24.13 12.92 12.98
C ALA A 80 23.27 12.77 14.26
N ASP A 81 21.98 13.11 14.19
CA ASP A 81 21.02 12.95 15.30
C ASP A 81 19.61 12.71 14.72
N GLY A 82 19.22 11.44 14.61
CA GLY A 82 17.90 11.04 14.10
C GLY A 82 16.74 11.59 14.93
N ARG A 83 16.92 11.84 16.23
CA ARG A 83 15.88 12.47 17.06
C ARG A 83 15.68 13.93 16.68
N ARG A 84 16.77 14.67 16.45
CA ARG A 84 16.75 16.05 15.97
C ARG A 84 16.20 16.16 14.54
N ALA A 85 16.53 15.20 13.68
CA ALA A 85 15.99 15.13 12.32
C ALA A 85 14.46 14.95 12.32
N LEU A 86 13.95 13.99 13.09
CA LEU A 86 12.51 13.69 13.16
C LEU A 86 11.69 14.72 13.97
N ALA A 87 12.32 15.43 14.92
CA ALA A 87 11.62 16.31 15.88
C ALA A 87 10.64 17.34 15.27
N PRO A 88 10.94 18.04 14.16
CA PRO A 88 10.03 19.07 13.64
C PRO A 88 8.73 18.50 13.09
N MET A 89 8.75 17.28 12.51
CA MET A 89 7.58 16.63 11.92
C MET A 89 6.88 15.68 12.90
N ALA A 90 7.56 15.21 13.95
CA ALA A 90 7.01 14.23 14.90
C ALA A 90 5.69 14.66 15.59
N GLY A 91 5.42 15.97 15.70
CA GLY A 91 4.12 16.47 16.17
C GLY A 91 2.97 16.22 15.19
N LEU A 92 3.25 16.26 13.89
CA LEU A 92 2.31 16.06 12.80
C LEU A 92 2.08 14.56 12.55
N LEU A 93 3.16 13.76 12.53
CA LEU A 93 3.08 12.30 12.40
C LEU A 93 2.18 11.69 13.51
N ARG A 94 2.43 12.03 14.79
CA ARG A 94 1.60 11.59 15.93
C ARG A 94 0.18 12.17 15.98
N SER A 95 -0.22 13.04 15.03
CA SER A 95 -1.58 13.56 14.96
C SER A 95 -2.50 12.73 14.05
N ALA A 96 -1.93 11.91 13.18
CA ALA A 96 -2.66 10.91 12.42
C ALA A 96 -3.02 9.69 13.29
N ASP A 97 -4.02 8.93 12.87
CA ASP A 97 -4.35 7.65 13.51
C ASP A 97 -3.38 6.53 13.12
N LEU A 98 -2.77 6.64 11.93
CA LEU A 98 -1.68 5.77 11.45
C LEU A 98 -0.61 6.59 10.71
N THR A 99 0.67 6.35 11.00
CA THR A 99 1.81 6.84 10.19
C THR A 99 2.63 5.71 9.61
N VAL A 100 2.91 5.79 8.30
CA VAL A 100 3.70 4.81 7.54
C VAL A 100 4.85 5.50 6.77
N GLY A 101 6.00 4.83 6.59
CA GLY A 101 7.10 5.30 5.74
C GLY A 101 7.86 4.16 5.05
N ASN A 102 8.91 4.48 4.29
CA ASN A 102 9.85 3.50 3.73
C ASN A 102 11.20 3.58 4.45
N LEU A 103 11.59 2.54 5.19
CA LEU A 103 12.82 2.53 5.99
C LEU A 103 13.99 1.97 5.19
N GLU A 104 14.86 2.85 4.72
CA GLU A 104 16.02 2.55 3.87
C GLU A 104 17.28 2.31 4.71
N GLN A 105 17.20 1.37 5.65
CA GLN A 105 18.33 0.96 6.48
C GLN A 105 18.04 -0.37 7.19
N THR A 106 19.10 -1.11 7.54
CA THR A 106 18.99 -2.17 8.54
C THR A 106 18.91 -1.58 9.95
N LEU A 107 18.25 -2.28 10.88
CA LEU A 107 18.26 -2.00 12.32
C LEU A 107 19.13 -3.03 13.04
N SER A 108 20.39 -3.11 12.64
CA SER A 108 21.37 -4.06 13.15
C SER A 108 22.80 -3.52 12.96
N THR A 109 23.66 -3.80 13.94
CA THR A 109 25.10 -3.50 13.91
C THR A 109 25.93 -4.72 13.52
N ASP A 110 25.32 -5.75 12.93
CA ASP A 110 25.98 -6.96 12.45
C ASP A 110 26.40 -6.83 10.99
N GLY A 111 27.37 -7.65 10.55
CA GLY A 111 27.82 -7.68 9.15
C GLY A 111 28.76 -6.55 8.74
N GLU A 112 29.09 -6.53 7.45
CA GLU A 112 29.96 -5.56 6.79
C GLU A 112 29.21 -4.97 5.58
N PRO A 113 29.46 -3.71 5.20
CA PRO A 113 28.72 -3.02 4.14
C PRO A 113 28.94 -3.69 2.76
N THR A 114 27.86 -4.16 2.14
CA THR A 114 27.88 -4.86 0.84
C THR A 114 27.71 -3.92 -0.36
N GLN A 115 27.20 -2.70 -0.14
CA GLN A 115 27.10 -1.63 -1.15
C GLN A 115 28.18 -0.53 -0.98
N GLY A 116 29.19 -0.76 -0.14
CA GLY A 116 30.24 0.24 0.13
C GLY A 116 29.68 1.48 0.83
N GLY A 117 29.98 2.68 0.29
CA GLY A 117 29.57 3.96 0.89
C GLY A 117 28.06 4.20 0.92
N ASP A 118 27.30 3.48 0.09
CA ASP A 118 25.84 3.54 0.01
C ASP A 118 25.17 2.36 0.75
N SER A 119 25.84 1.86 1.80
CA SER A 119 25.26 0.89 2.74
C SER A 119 24.68 1.61 3.96
N PHE A 120 23.42 1.33 4.31
CA PHE A 120 22.72 2.04 5.40
C PHE A 120 22.46 1.13 6.61
N GLY A 121 23.40 1.15 7.56
CA GLY A 121 23.38 0.32 8.77
C GLY A 121 23.06 1.11 10.02
N GLY A 122 21.82 0.99 10.51
CA GLY A 122 21.29 1.65 11.70
C GLY A 122 21.33 0.81 12.97
N SER A 123 21.07 1.45 14.09
CA SER A 123 21.04 0.81 15.40
C SER A 123 19.67 0.15 15.64
N PRO A 124 19.60 -1.01 16.31
CA PRO A 124 18.33 -1.52 16.85
C PRO A 124 17.58 -0.49 17.72
N ALA A 125 18.29 0.47 18.33
CA ALA A 125 17.70 1.55 19.12
C ALA A 125 16.91 2.59 18.28
N ASP A 126 17.13 2.66 16.96
CA ASP A 126 16.40 3.59 16.09
C ASP A 126 14.91 3.22 15.98
N LEU A 127 14.53 1.98 16.33
CA LEU A 127 13.14 1.57 16.55
C LEU A 127 12.41 2.47 17.56
N ASP A 128 13.06 2.81 18.67
CA ASP A 128 12.48 3.70 19.69
C ASP A 128 12.37 5.14 19.18
N LEU A 129 13.27 5.57 18.29
CA LEU A 129 13.19 6.88 17.62
C LEU A 129 12.04 6.94 16.62
N LEU A 130 11.86 5.90 15.80
CA LEU A 130 10.70 5.75 14.90
C LEU A 130 9.40 5.76 15.71
N ARG A 131 9.33 4.98 16.78
CA ARG A 131 8.14 4.94 17.64
C ARG A 131 7.85 6.28 18.31
N TRP A 132 8.88 6.95 18.81
CA TRP A 132 8.75 8.29 19.41
C TRP A 132 8.30 9.34 18.39
N ALA A 133 8.81 9.27 17.16
CA ALA A 133 8.44 10.19 16.08
C ALA A 133 6.97 10.04 15.67
N GLY A 134 6.41 8.84 15.83
CA GLY A 134 4.99 8.55 15.61
C GLY A 134 4.71 7.48 14.56
N PHE A 135 5.72 6.77 14.06
CA PHE A 135 5.50 5.69 13.12
C PHE A 135 4.78 4.50 13.77
N ASP A 136 3.86 3.90 13.02
CA ASP A 136 3.17 2.65 13.38
C ASP A 136 3.62 1.51 12.46
N ALA A 137 4.00 1.81 11.20
CA ALA A 137 4.62 0.85 10.31
C ALA A 137 5.66 1.43 9.35
N VAL A 138 6.52 0.55 8.82
CA VAL A 138 7.47 0.86 7.75
C VAL A 138 7.48 -0.24 6.67
N SER A 139 7.62 0.18 5.41
CA SER A 139 8.04 -0.72 4.34
C SER A 139 9.53 -1.02 4.51
N LEU A 140 9.89 -2.29 4.35
CA LEU A 140 11.29 -2.74 4.20
C LEU A 140 11.59 -3.21 2.75
N ALA A 141 10.66 -2.97 1.83
CA ALA A 141 10.74 -3.47 0.45
C ALA A 141 11.47 -2.49 -0.48
N ASN A 142 12.67 -2.07 -0.07
CA ASN A 142 13.58 -1.22 -0.82
C ASN A 142 14.89 -1.97 -1.13
N ASN A 143 15.86 -1.29 -1.73
CA ASN A 143 17.14 -1.88 -2.08
C ASN A 143 18.16 -1.92 -0.92
N HIS A 144 17.90 -1.27 0.22
CA HIS A 144 18.87 -1.10 1.31
C HIS A 144 18.72 -2.04 2.53
N LEU A 145 17.65 -2.84 2.62
CA LEU A 145 17.49 -3.83 3.70
C LEU A 145 18.58 -4.93 3.68
N GLY A 146 19.17 -5.22 2.53
CA GLY A 146 20.20 -6.25 2.35
C GLY A 146 21.64 -5.79 2.64
N ASP A 147 21.85 -4.52 2.98
CA ASP A 147 23.15 -3.85 2.92
C ASP A 147 24.24 -4.47 3.80
N TYR A 148 23.85 -5.12 4.90
CA TYR A 148 24.75 -5.76 5.85
C TYR A 148 24.57 -7.29 5.87
N GLY A 149 24.01 -7.83 4.78
CA GLY A 149 23.83 -9.26 4.57
C GLY A 149 22.64 -9.88 5.31
N GLU A 150 22.53 -11.20 5.19
CA GLU A 150 21.34 -11.96 5.61
C GLU A 150 21.03 -11.81 7.12
N ARG A 151 22.06 -11.74 7.97
CA ARG A 151 21.89 -11.71 9.43
C ARG A 151 21.32 -10.35 9.89
N ALA A 152 21.88 -9.24 9.42
CA ALA A 152 21.35 -7.90 9.69
C ALA A 152 19.93 -7.69 9.14
N LEU A 153 19.66 -8.22 7.93
CA LEU A 153 18.31 -8.23 7.33
C LEU A 153 17.31 -8.99 8.22
N LEU A 154 17.68 -10.18 8.70
CA LEU A 154 16.81 -10.99 9.56
C LEU A 154 16.57 -10.36 10.93
N GLU A 155 17.60 -9.80 11.55
CA GLU A 155 17.46 -9.07 12.82
C GLU A 155 16.51 -7.87 12.66
N THR A 156 16.64 -7.11 11.56
CA THR A 156 15.72 -6.00 11.23
C THR A 156 14.27 -6.48 11.06
N VAL A 157 14.06 -7.58 10.33
CA VAL A 157 12.74 -8.17 10.09
C VAL A 157 12.10 -8.69 11.37
N ASP A 158 12.85 -9.36 12.23
CA ASP A 158 12.32 -9.91 13.49
C ASP A 158 12.01 -8.78 14.48
N LEU A 159 12.92 -7.81 14.63
CA LEU A 159 12.79 -6.64 15.51
C LEU A 159 11.50 -5.83 15.22
N LEU A 160 11.17 -5.64 13.94
CA LEU A 160 9.94 -4.95 13.52
C LEU A 160 8.72 -5.89 13.42
N SER A 161 8.90 -7.21 13.45
CA SER A 161 7.76 -8.14 13.49
C SER A 161 7.08 -8.12 14.87
N ASP A 162 7.89 -8.07 15.93
CA ASP A 162 7.45 -8.09 17.33
C ASP A 162 7.51 -6.71 18.03
N GLY A 163 7.97 -5.68 17.31
CA GLY A 163 8.17 -4.32 17.83
C GLY A 163 6.93 -3.42 17.86
N PRO A 164 7.04 -2.21 18.48
CA PRO A 164 5.97 -1.22 18.55
C PRO A 164 5.80 -0.42 17.24
N VAL A 165 6.75 -0.56 16.29
CA VAL A 165 6.60 -0.18 14.87
C VAL A 165 6.65 -1.48 14.08
N ARG A 166 5.69 -1.68 13.17
CA ARG A 166 5.54 -2.93 12.42
C ARG A 166 6.21 -2.84 11.04
N ALA A 167 6.52 -3.97 10.43
CA ALA A 167 7.09 -4.03 9.07
C ALA A 167 6.27 -4.85 8.08
N PHE A 168 6.45 -4.52 6.79
CA PHE A 168 5.91 -5.28 5.66
C PHE A 168 6.86 -5.28 4.46
N GLY A 169 6.57 -6.16 3.49
CA GLY A 169 7.26 -6.22 2.20
C GLY A 169 8.62 -6.92 2.21
N ALA A 170 9.10 -7.38 3.38
CA ALA A 170 10.25 -8.29 3.50
C ALA A 170 9.97 -9.41 4.50
N GLY A 171 10.77 -10.48 4.49
CA GLY A 171 10.61 -11.56 5.44
C GLY A 171 11.52 -12.76 5.22
N ARG A 172 11.42 -13.72 6.16
CA ARG A 172 12.17 -15.00 6.18
C ARG A 172 11.97 -15.91 4.96
N THR A 173 10.89 -15.69 4.19
CA THR A 173 10.56 -16.39 2.94
C THR A 173 9.71 -15.49 2.05
N ALA A 174 9.57 -15.83 0.77
CA ALA A 174 8.65 -15.18 -0.18
C ALA A 174 7.20 -15.15 0.32
N ARG A 175 6.75 -16.17 1.08
CA ARG A 175 5.41 -16.19 1.69
C ARG A 175 5.29 -15.17 2.84
N ALA A 176 6.35 -14.97 3.61
CA ALA A 176 6.39 -13.97 4.68
C ALA A 176 6.46 -12.55 4.10
N ALA A 177 7.32 -12.31 3.10
CA ALA A 177 7.44 -11.03 2.42
C ALA A 177 6.16 -10.63 1.66
N ALA A 178 5.43 -11.60 1.09
CA ALA A 178 4.14 -11.40 0.41
C ALA A 178 2.91 -11.48 1.32
N ARG A 179 3.08 -11.36 2.65
CA ARG A 179 1.99 -11.24 3.62
C ARG A 179 1.72 -9.75 3.85
N PRO A 180 0.48 -9.26 3.63
CA PRO A 180 0.15 -7.89 4.00
C PRO A 180 0.27 -7.69 5.51
N LEU A 181 0.74 -6.52 5.93
CA LEU A 181 0.54 -6.07 7.30
C LEU A 181 -0.89 -5.51 7.40
N LEU A 182 -1.68 -6.04 8.33
CA LEU A 182 -3.00 -5.49 8.65
C LEU A 182 -2.87 -4.60 9.88
N LEU A 183 -3.36 -3.36 9.79
CA LEU A 183 -3.51 -2.44 10.91
C LEU A 183 -4.97 -1.98 10.97
N GLU A 184 -5.56 -1.95 12.16
CA GLU A 184 -6.91 -1.44 12.37
C GLU A 184 -6.84 -0.08 13.08
N ALA A 185 -7.55 0.91 12.56
CA ALA A 185 -7.73 2.20 13.20
C ALA A 185 -9.22 2.58 13.17
N ARG A 186 -9.80 2.88 14.34
CA ARG A 186 -11.21 3.26 14.54
C ARG A 186 -12.23 2.35 13.83
N GLY A 187 -11.94 1.06 13.72
CA GLY A 187 -12.80 0.06 13.04
C GLY A 187 -12.65 -0.01 11.52
N THR A 188 -11.67 0.69 10.92
CA THR A 188 -11.25 0.51 9.52
C THR A 188 -9.95 -0.28 9.48
N THR A 189 -9.92 -1.35 8.69
CA THR A 189 -8.74 -2.22 8.50
C THR A 189 -7.98 -1.84 7.25
N PHE A 190 -6.72 -1.44 7.40
CA PHE A 190 -5.79 -1.18 6.31
C PHE A 190 -4.86 -2.36 6.08
N ALA A 191 -4.66 -2.73 4.83
CA ALA A 191 -3.65 -3.70 4.41
C ALA A 191 -2.50 -3.01 3.69
N PHE A 192 -1.29 -3.10 4.26
CA PHE A 192 -0.07 -2.55 3.68
C PHE A 192 0.75 -3.65 3.00
N LEU A 193 1.14 -3.40 1.75
CA LEU A 193 2.03 -4.22 0.94
C LEU A 193 3.14 -3.35 0.36
N GLY A 194 4.32 -3.92 0.12
CA GLY A 194 5.41 -3.22 -0.54
C GLY A 194 6.26 -4.20 -1.34
N PHE A 195 6.93 -3.71 -2.39
CA PHE A 195 7.87 -4.51 -3.17
C PHE A 195 9.02 -3.66 -3.72
N ASN A 196 10.20 -4.28 -3.78
CA ASN A 196 11.42 -3.72 -4.35
C ASN A 196 11.49 -4.02 -5.86
N ALA A 197 11.70 -3.02 -6.70
CA ALA A 197 11.93 -3.17 -8.15
C ALA A 197 13.34 -2.78 -8.62
N ILE A 198 14.19 -2.35 -7.69
CA ILE A 198 15.52 -1.75 -7.90
C ILE A 198 16.62 -2.81 -7.82
N GLY A 199 16.53 -3.73 -6.87
CA GLY A 199 17.50 -4.81 -6.68
C GLY A 199 18.25 -4.72 -5.34
N GLU A 200 19.54 -5.09 -5.38
CA GLU A 200 20.53 -5.10 -4.31
C GLU A 200 20.16 -5.91 -3.05
N THR A 201 19.09 -5.53 -2.34
CA THR A 201 18.43 -6.40 -1.35
C THR A 201 17.99 -7.71 -2.01
N PRO A 202 18.34 -8.88 -1.45
CA PRO A 202 17.94 -10.17 -2.00
C PRO A 202 16.42 -10.31 -2.17
N MET A 203 15.98 -10.88 -3.28
CA MET A 203 14.59 -11.30 -3.45
C MET A 203 14.33 -12.55 -2.61
N ALA A 204 13.33 -12.50 -1.73
CA ALA A 204 12.94 -13.63 -0.90
C ALA A 204 12.51 -14.85 -1.74
N THR A 205 12.91 -16.04 -1.32
CA THR A 205 12.55 -17.30 -1.99
C THR A 205 11.73 -18.21 -1.06
N ALA A 206 11.44 -19.45 -1.46
CA ALA A 206 10.77 -20.41 -0.58
C ALA A 206 11.58 -20.73 0.69
N THR A 207 12.90 -20.56 0.66
CA THR A 207 13.84 -21.00 1.71
C THR A 207 14.89 -19.97 2.11
N THR A 208 14.95 -18.82 1.44
CA THR A 208 15.88 -17.72 1.78
C THR A 208 15.10 -16.43 2.08
N PRO A 209 15.60 -15.60 3.00
CA PRO A 209 14.98 -14.33 3.33
C PRO A 209 15.22 -13.28 2.23
N GLY A 210 14.52 -12.15 2.34
CA GLY A 210 14.67 -11.03 1.41
C GLY A 210 13.44 -10.12 1.37
N ALA A 211 13.43 -9.21 0.39
CA ALA A 211 12.27 -8.42 0.03
C ALA A 211 11.31 -9.22 -0.88
N LEU A 212 10.04 -8.82 -0.90
CA LEU A 212 9.15 -9.08 -2.03
C LEU A 212 9.64 -8.20 -3.18
N SER A 213 9.84 -8.78 -4.37
CA SER A 213 10.45 -8.05 -5.49
C SER A 213 9.69 -8.23 -6.80
N VAL A 214 9.77 -7.22 -7.67
CA VAL A 214 9.31 -7.27 -9.07
C VAL A 214 10.44 -6.82 -9.95
N ARG A 215 11.07 -7.76 -10.68
CA ARG A 215 12.14 -7.38 -11.62
C ARG A 215 11.55 -6.67 -12.83
N MET A 216 12.05 -5.46 -13.11
CA MET A 216 11.58 -4.59 -14.19
C MET A 216 12.59 -3.47 -14.52
N PRO A 217 12.39 -2.72 -15.62
CA PRO A 217 13.23 -1.57 -15.95
C PRO A 217 13.14 -0.45 -14.90
N PRO A 218 14.18 0.40 -14.77
CA PRO A 218 15.42 0.37 -15.54
C PRO A 218 16.45 -0.62 -15.00
N ARG A 219 16.36 -0.98 -13.70
CA ARG A 219 17.46 -1.62 -12.96
C ARG A 219 17.62 -3.12 -13.22
N THR A 220 16.52 -3.88 -13.19
CA THR A 220 16.56 -5.35 -13.02
C THR A 220 16.17 -6.13 -14.28
N GLY A 221 16.26 -5.48 -15.45
CA GLY A 221 15.97 -6.08 -16.75
C GLY A 221 14.50 -5.93 -17.18
N PRO A 222 14.00 -6.73 -18.14
CA PRO A 222 12.60 -6.68 -18.57
C PRO A 222 11.61 -6.98 -17.43
N LEU A 223 10.37 -6.47 -17.54
CA LEU A 223 9.31 -6.75 -16.56
C LEU A 223 9.01 -8.25 -16.50
N GLN A 224 9.36 -8.88 -15.38
CA GLN A 224 9.13 -10.29 -15.10
C GLN A 224 7.69 -10.51 -14.63
N GLN A 225 6.81 -10.89 -15.55
CA GLN A 225 5.37 -11.06 -15.30
C GLN A 225 5.08 -11.99 -14.10
N ALA A 226 5.82 -13.08 -13.93
CA ALA A 226 5.65 -14.01 -12.81
C ALA A 226 5.93 -13.39 -11.42
N ASP A 227 6.73 -12.32 -11.36
CA ASP A 227 6.98 -11.60 -10.11
C ASP A 227 5.83 -10.62 -9.83
N LEU A 228 5.36 -9.91 -10.86
CA LEU A 228 4.15 -9.06 -10.80
C LEU A 228 2.88 -9.87 -10.45
N ASP A 229 2.75 -11.09 -10.96
CA ASP A 229 1.64 -11.99 -10.66
C ASP A 229 1.61 -12.38 -9.17
N ARG A 230 2.78 -12.53 -8.53
CA ARG A 230 2.87 -12.80 -7.07
C ARG A 230 2.43 -11.59 -6.25
N VAL A 231 2.84 -10.39 -6.64
CA VAL A 231 2.42 -9.14 -5.98
C VAL A 231 0.92 -8.91 -6.16
N THR A 232 0.40 -8.98 -7.38
CA THR A 232 -1.06 -8.81 -7.61
C THR A 232 -1.88 -9.93 -6.97
N ALA A 233 -1.35 -11.14 -6.81
CA ALA A 233 -2.00 -12.18 -6.00
C ALA A 233 -1.96 -11.88 -4.49
N ALA A 234 -0.99 -11.09 -4.00
CA ALA A 234 -0.97 -10.59 -2.62
C ALA A 234 -1.97 -9.45 -2.41
N VAL A 235 -2.05 -8.50 -3.34
CA VAL A 235 -3.05 -7.42 -3.36
C VAL A 235 -4.46 -8.02 -3.33
N ARG A 236 -4.80 -8.95 -4.25
CA ARG A 236 -6.08 -9.67 -4.24
C ARG A 236 -6.35 -10.44 -2.94
N ARG A 237 -5.34 -10.82 -2.16
CA ARG A 237 -5.55 -11.47 -0.84
C ARG A 237 -5.86 -10.45 0.25
N ALA A 238 -5.22 -9.27 0.19
CA ALA A 238 -5.47 -8.15 1.09
C ALA A 238 -6.88 -7.57 0.90
N ASP A 239 -7.28 -7.33 -0.35
CA ASP A 239 -8.60 -6.86 -0.80
C ASP A 239 -9.80 -7.68 -0.25
N ARG A 240 -9.57 -8.96 0.11
CA ARG A 240 -10.62 -9.82 0.69
C ARG A 240 -10.69 -9.79 2.22
N VAL A 241 -9.80 -9.08 2.91
CA VAL A 241 -9.66 -9.12 4.38
C VAL A 241 -9.39 -7.76 5.02
N ALA A 242 -9.42 -6.68 4.24
CA ALA A 242 -9.22 -5.31 4.68
C ALA A 242 -10.21 -4.39 3.97
N ASP A 243 -10.48 -3.23 4.57
CA ASP A 243 -11.35 -2.20 3.99
C ASP A 243 -10.59 -1.37 2.93
N ALA A 244 -9.29 -1.13 3.14
CA ALA A 244 -8.45 -0.40 2.19
C ALA A 244 -7.07 -1.07 2.01
N VAL A 245 -6.61 -1.19 0.76
CA VAL A 245 -5.31 -1.79 0.40
C VAL A 245 -4.35 -0.73 -0.13
N VAL A 246 -3.27 -0.50 0.61
CA VAL A 246 -2.24 0.49 0.29
C VAL A 246 -0.95 -0.23 -0.13
N VAL A 247 -0.44 0.11 -1.31
CA VAL A 247 0.78 -0.52 -1.87
C VAL A 247 1.92 0.51 -1.98
N LEU A 248 3.05 0.21 -1.35
CA LEU A 248 4.28 1.03 -1.36
C LEU A 248 5.38 0.37 -2.21
N PRO A 249 5.41 0.59 -3.53
CA PRO A 249 6.48 0.12 -4.39
C PRO A 249 7.74 1.01 -4.31
N HIS A 250 8.91 0.39 -4.24
CA HIS A 250 10.19 1.10 -4.33
C HIS A 250 10.77 0.88 -5.74
N TRP A 251 10.74 1.90 -6.60
CA TRP A 251 10.77 1.71 -8.06
C TRP A 251 11.25 2.90 -8.91
N GLY A 252 11.52 2.64 -10.20
CA GLY A 252 11.77 3.69 -11.19
C GLY A 252 13.25 4.10 -11.32
N THR A 253 13.46 5.37 -11.67
CA THR A 253 14.77 5.97 -11.94
C THR A 253 15.04 7.08 -10.92
N GLN A 254 16.24 7.10 -10.34
CA GLN A 254 16.66 8.16 -9.40
C GLN A 254 16.81 9.51 -10.09
N TYR A 255 16.59 10.59 -9.33
CA TYR A 255 16.89 11.97 -9.69
C TYR A 255 16.13 12.46 -10.94
N THR A 256 14.85 12.10 -11.03
CA THR A 256 13.93 12.59 -12.06
C THR A 256 12.51 12.68 -11.53
N HIS A 257 11.81 13.75 -11.92
CA HIS A 257 10.37 13.90 -11.65
C HIS A 257 9.50 12.97 -12.53
N VAL A 258 10.03 12.47 -13.64
CA VAL A 258 9.26 11.72 -14.65
C VAL A 258 9.21 10.23 -14.29
N PRO A 259 8.02 9.64 -14.04
CA PRO A 259 7.88 8.20 -13.86
C PRO A 259 8.19 7.43 -15.15
N GLU A 260 8.83 6.27 -14.99
CA GLU A 260 9.09 5.34 -16.09
C GLU A 260 7.78 4.74 -16.64
N PRO A 261 7.67 4.47 -17.96
CA PRO A 261 6.50 3.83 -18.57
C PRO A 261 6.10 2.50 -17.91
N VAL A 262 7.04 1.79 -17.28
CA VAL A 262 6.75 0.56 -16.54
C VAL A 262 6.10 0.80 -15.18
N GLN A 263 6.37 1.92 -14.49
CA GLN A 263 5.67 2.28 -13.24
C GLN A 263 4.17 2.42 -13.51
N HIS A 264 3.77 3.12 -14.59
CA HIS A 264 2.36 3.20 -15.02
C HIS A 264 1.75 1.83 -15.35
N ARG A 265 2.49 0.95 -16.04
CA ARG A 265 2.01 -0.41 -16.37
C ARG A 265 1.78 -1.26 -15.12
N VAL A 266 2.71 -1.21 -14.16
CA VAL A 266 2.61 -1.94 -12.90
C VAL A 266 1.51 -1.36 -12.02
N ALA A 267 1.41 -0.03 -11.90
CA ALA A 267 0.32 0.65 -11.17
C ALA A 267 -1.07 0.20 -11.66
N ARG A 268 -1.30 0.13 -12.99
CA ARG A 268 -2.55 -0.41 -13.56
C ARG A 268 -2.82 -1.85 -13.13
N ALA A 269 -1.80 -2.69 -13.02
CA ALA A 269 -1.94 -4.07 -12.57
C ALA A 269 -2.19 -4.20 -11.06
N LEU A 270 -1.65 -3.29 -10.24
CA LEU A 270 -1.93 -3.22 -8.79
C LEU A 270 -3.38 -2.77 -8.55
N VAL A 271 -3.83 -1.69 -9.18
CA VAL A 271 -5.20 -1.19 -9.07
C VAL A 271 -6.21 -2.22 -9.56
N ALA A 272 -5.97 -2.86 -10.71
CA ALA A 272 -6.80 -3.95 -11.22
C ALA A 272 -6.75 -5.25 -10.37
N ALA A 273 -5.95 -5.28 -9.31
CA ALA A 273 -5.86 -6.37 -8.35
C ALA A 273 -6.53 -6.06 -6.99
N GLY A 274 -7.12 -4.87 -6.82
CA GLY A 274 -7.72 -4.41 -5.55
C GLY A 274 -6.74 -3.61 -4.69
N ALA A 275 -6.08 -2.61 -5.28
CA ALA A 275 -5.32 -1.60 -4.52
C ALA A 275 -6.08 -0.27 -4.59
N ASP A 276 -6.30 0.36 -3.44
CA ASP A 276 -7.09 1.60 -3.28
C ASP A 276 -6.20 2.85 -3.20
N LEU A 277 -4.90 2.65 -2.94
CA LEU A 277 -3.89 3.69 -2.97
C LEU A 277 -2.52 3.06 -3.32
N VAL A 278 -1.76 3.71 -4.21
CA VAL A 278 -0.37 3.32 -4.51
C VAL A 278 0.56 4.52 -4.25
N VAL A 279 1.63 4.32 -3.47
CA VAL A 279 2.54 5.38 -3.04
C VAL A 279 4.00 4.93 -3.20
N GLY A 280 4.65 5.40 -4.26
CA GLY A 280 6.02 5.03 -4.57
C GLY A 280 7.08 5.77 -3.75
N GLY A 281 8.26 5.18 -3.71
CA GLY A 281 9.55 5.78 -3.32
C GLY A 281 10.67 5.25 -4.23
N HIS A 282 11.93 5.59 -3.93
CA HIS A 282 13.19 5.38 -4.68
C HIS A 282 13.72 6.56 -5.52
N PRO A 283 12.91 7.33 -6.28
CA PRO A 283 13.48 8.38 -7.12
C PRO A 283 14.25 9.49 -6.37
N HIS A 284 14.12 9.56 -5.04
CA HIS A 284 14.60 10.60 -4.11
C HIS A 284 14.09 12.02 -4.40
N TRP A 285 13.55 12.27 -5.59
CA TRP A 285 12.78 13.43 -5.98
C TRP A 285 11.28 13.11 -5.93
N VAL A 286 10.45 14.13 -5.75
CA VAL A 286 8.99 14.02 -5.94
C VAL A 286 8.66 13.66 -7.40
N GLN A 287 7.68 12.80 -7.62
CA GLN A 287 7.18 12.47 -8.96
C GLN A 287 5.67 12.70 -9.06
N GLY A 288 5.18 12.79 -10.29
CA GLY A 288 3.77 13.07 -10.58
C GLY A 288 2.79 12.03 -10.05
N VAL A 289 1.52 12.44 -10.08
CA VAL A 289 0.37 11.62 -9.68
C VAL A 289 -0.40 11.17 -10.92
N GLU A 290 -1.00 9.99 -10.88
CA GLU A 290 -2.07 9.62 -11.81
C GLU A 290 -3.31 9.09 -11.07
N GLN A 291 -4.43 8.99 -11.78
CA GLN A 291 -5.63 8.34 -11.28
C GLN A 291 -6.01 7.22 -12.24
N ILE A 292 -6.10 5.99 -11.73
CA ILE A 292 -6.39 4.78 -12.50
C ILE A 292 -7.71 4.23 -11.97
N SER A 293 -8.75 4.20 -12.81
CA SER A 293 -10.07 3.66 -12.41
C SER A 293 -10.64 4.28 -11.12
N GLY A 294 -10.33 5.54 -10.83
CA GLY A 294 -10.69 6.23 -9.58
C GLY A 294 -9.61 6.22 -8.50
N VAL A 295 -8.71 5.24 -8.50
CA VAL A 295 -7.64 5.09 -7.49
C VAL A 295 -6.47 6.04 -7.73
N PRO A 296 -6.02 6.82 -6.72
CA PRO A 296 -4.82 7.63 -6.82
C PRO A 296 -3.53 6.81 -6.78
N VAL A 297 -2.57 7.20 -7.61
CA VAL A 297 -1.23 6.63 -7.69
C VAL A 297 -0.22 7.77 -7.63
N LEU A 298 0.59 7.82 -6.58
CA LEU A 298 1.68 8.77 -6.41
C LEU A 298 2.99 8.03 -6.74
N HIS A 299 3.75 8.49 -7.74
CA HIS A 299 4.90 7.71 -8.21
C HIS A 299 6.15 7.84 -7.32
N SER A 300 6.31 8.95 -6.61
CA SER A 300 7.35 9.18 -5.58
C SER A 300 6.98 10.33 -4.66
N LEU A 301 7.20 10.18 -3.36
CA LEU A 301 7.09 11.25 -2.36
C LEU A 301 8.39 12.05 -2.14
N GLY A 302 9.52 11.60 -2.70
CA GLY A 302 10.86 12.13 -2.40
C GLY A 302 11.44 11.63 -1.08
N ASN A 303 12.56 12.22 -0.64
CA ASN A 303 13.19 11.91 0.65
C ASN A 303 12.44 12.56 1.81
N PHE A 304 12.27 11.87 2.94
CA PHE A 304 11.73 12.43 4.19
C PHE A 304 12.82 12.79 5.21
N VAL A 305 13.72 11.86 5.50
CA VAL A 305 15.01 12.14 6.16
C VAL A 305 16.06 11.33 5.40
N PHE A 306 17.03 12.00 4.81
CA PHE A 306 18.10 11.38 4.04
C PHE A 306 19.27 12.37 3.94
N ASP A 307 20.52 11.89 3.95
CA ASP A 307 21.73 12.72 3.92
C ASP A 307 22.17 13.19 2.51
N MET A 308 21.23 13.35 1.58
CA MET A 308 21.50 13.82 0.21
C MET A 308 21.34 15.34 0.12
N ASP A 309 22.44 16.10 -0.07
CA ASP A 309 22.43 17.58 -0.05
C ASP A 309 22.90 18.27 -1.35
N TRP A 310 23.27 17.51 -2.40
CA TRP A 310 23.89 18.06 -3.61
C TRP A 310 22.92 18.80 -4.56
N GLU A 311 21.61 18.58 -4.41
CA GLU A 311 20.55 19.17 -5.24
C GLU A 311 19.36 19.59 -4.36
N PRO A 312 18.64 20.68 -4.69
CA PRO A 312 17.43 21.08 -3.97
C PRO A 312 16.37 19.97 -3.90
N GLN A 313 16.21 19.20 -4.98
CA GLN A 313 15.16 18.20 -5.13
C GLN A 313 15.34 16.98 -4.22
N VAL A 314 16.58 16.55 -3.93
CA VAL A 314 16.85 15.47 -2.96
C VAL A 314 16.65 15.92 -1.50
N MET A 315 16.59 17.24 -1.28
CA MET A 315 16.28 17.90 -0.01
C MET A 315 14.80 18.28 0.12
N GLN A 316 13.95 17.91 -0.85
CA GLN A 316 12.54 18.29 -0.92
C GLN A 316 11.65 17.06 -1.05
N GLY A 317 10.45 17.14 -0.49
CA GLY A 317 9.49 16.05 -0.56
C GLY A 317 8.06 16.51 -0.28
N VAL A 318 7.13 15.57 -0.41
CA VAL A 318 5.73 15.76 -0.03
C VAL A 318 5.32 14.64 0.93
N MET A 319 4.78 15.03 2.08
CA MET A 319 4.12 14.08 2.97
C MET A 319 2.68 13.94 2.49
N LEU A 320 2.21 12.70 2.38
CA LEU A 320 0.85 12.38 1.99
C LEU A 320 -0.01 12.25 3.24
N GLU A 321 -1.08 13.05 3.33
CA GLU A 321 -2.16 12.84 4.29
C GLU A 321 -3.39 12.34 3.55
N THR A 322 -4.06 11.35 4.13
CA THR A 322 -5.32 10.80 3.62
C THR A 322 -6.33 10.62 4.74
N THR A 323 -7.59 10.94 4.48
CA THR A 323 -8.69 10.70 5.42
C THR A 323 -9.61 9.65 4.80
N TRP A 324 -9.89 8.58 5.53
CA TRP A 324 -10.69 7.45 5.09
C TRP A 324 -11.96 7.29 5.94
N ARG A 325 -12.95 6.58 5.43
CA ARG A 325 -14.18 6.20 6.14
C ARG A 325 -14.54 4.77 5.74
N GLY A 326 -14.09 3.78 6.52
CA GLY A 326 -14.10 2.39 6.04
C GLY A 326 -13.29 2.29 4.73
N PRO A 327 -13.83 1.69 3.67
CA PRO A 327 -13.13 1.56 2.39
C PRO A 327 -13.03 2.87 1.58
N GLU A 328 -13.77 3.92 1.96
CA GLU A 328 -13.86 5.14 1.16
C GLU A 328 -12.74 6.14 1.50
N LEU A 329 -11.88 6.45 0.52
CA LEU A 329 -10.93 7.57 0.60
C LEU A 329 -11.69 8.90 0.47
N ILE A 330 -11.95 9.57 1.59
CA ILE A 330 -12.71 10.83 1.65
C ILE A 330 -11.85 12.04 1.27
N SER A 331 -10.56 12.03 1.61
CA SER A 331 -9.67 13.15 1.31
C SER A 331 -8.23 12.74 1.08
N LEU A 332 -7.52 13.50 0.24
CA LEU A 332 -6.09 13.39 0.02
C LEU A 332 -5.46 14.80 0.01
N ARG A 333 -4.31 14.97 0.69
CA ARG A 333 -3.55 16.22 0.75
C ARG A 333 -2.05 15.94 0.62
N LEU A 334 -1.36 16.72 -0.21
CA LEU A 334 0.10 16.78 -0.23
C LEU A 334 0.58 17.92 0.66
N VAL A 335 1.55 17.63 1.52
CA VAL A 335 2.17 18.57 2.45
C VAL A 335 3.64 18.73 2.05
N PRO A 336 3.99 19.77 1.27
CA PRO A 336 5.36 19.97 0.85
C PRO A 336 6.25 20.33 2.05
N TYR A 337 7.45 19.77 2.07
CA TYR A 337 8.47 20.07 3.06
C TYR A 337 9.84 20.17 2.39
N ALA A 338 10.76 20.85 3.07
CA ALA A 338 12.18 20.86 2.72
C ALA A 338 13.00 20.49 3.97
N MET A 339 14.10 19.76 3.76
CA MET A 339 15.05 19.42 4.81
C MET A 339 15.98 20.59 5.11
N ASP A 340 16.37 20.72 6.38
CA ASP A 340 17.41 21.64 6.83
C ASP A 340 18.81 21.08 6.47
N PRO A 341 19.64 21.76 5.65
CA PRO A 341 20.91 21.20 5.15
C PRO A 341 21.98 20.89 6.21
N ALA A 342 21.84 21.39 7.44
CA ALA A 342 22.78 21.10 8.52
C ALA A 342 22.34 19.90 9.39
N THR A 343 21.12 19.38 9.19
CA THR A 343 20.51 18.40 10.10
C THR A 343 19.64 17.34 9.42
N PHE A 344 19.36 17.48 8.12
CA PHE A 344 18.42 16.66 7.35
C PHE A 344 17.02 16.59 7.98
N ALA A 345 16.66 17.61 8.75
CA ALA A 345 15.39 17.67 9.45
C ALA A 345 14.29 18.26 8.52
N PRO A 346 13.29 17.48 8.06
CA PRO A 346 12.20 17.99 7.24
C PRO A 346 11.38 19.03 8.01
N ARG A 347 10.94 20.08 7.31
CA ARG A 347 10.03 21.10 7.81
C ARG A 347 9.01 21.44 6.73
N VAL A 348 7.72 21.47 7.10
CA VAL A 348 6.66 21.97 6.20
C VAL A 348 7.05 23.36 5.69
N VAL A 349 6.93 23.54 4.38
CA VAL A 349 7.16 24.82 3.70
C VAL A 349 5.84 25.40 3.19
N ASP A 350 5.80 26.72 3.05
CA ASP A 350 4.67 27.50 2.52
C ASP A 350 5.19 28.45 1.42
N GLY A 351 4.28 29.13 0.70
CA GLY A 351 4.63 30.15 -0.29
C GLY A 351 5.24 29.57 -1.58
N GLU A 352 6.18 30.29 -2.19
CA GLU A 352 6.77 29.89 -3.48
C GLU A 352 7.51 28.54 -3.41
N VAL A 353 8.23 28.24 -2.31
CA VAL A 353 8.92 26.94 -2.17
C VAL A 353 7.94 25.77 -2.17
N ALA A 354 6.81 25.92 -1.49
CA ALA A 354 5.71 24.95 -1.54
C ALA A 354 5.08 24.86 -2.94
N ALA A 355 4.92 26.00 -3.61
CA ALA A 355 4.37 26.08 -4.95
C ALA A 355 5.29 25.43 -6.00
N ASP A 356 6.60 25.54 -5.87
CA ASP A 356 7.60 24.95 -6.75
C ASP A 356 7.58 23.41 -6.62
N ILE A 357 7.67 22.88 -5.40
CA ILE A 357 7.60 21.42 -5.14
C ILE A 357 6.29 20.82 -5.69
N LEU A 358 5.16 21.49 -5.46
CA LEU A 358 3.86 21.04 -6.00
C LEU A 358 3.76 21.23 -7.52
N ARG A 359 4.50 22.17 -8.11
CA ARG A 359 4.59 22.33 -9.57
C ARG A 359 5.43 21.23 -10.21
N ASP A 360 6.47 20.74 -9.54
CA ASP A 360 7.27 19.62 -10.02
C ASP A 360 6.45 18.33 -10.05
N VAL A 361 5.66 18.06 -8.99
CA VAL A 361 4.62 17.01 -8.99
C VAL A 361 3.60 17.24 -10.11
N ALA A 362 3.10 18.46 -10.29
CA ALA A 362 2.13 18.77 -11.34
C ALA A 362 2.68 18.59 -12.76
N SER A 363 3.96 18.89 -12.98
CA SER A 363 4.61 18.88 -14.31
C SER A 363 4.68 17.49 -14.94
N THR A 364 4.64 16.44 -14.12
CA THR A 364 4.72 15.03 -14.50
C THR A 364 3.47 14.23 -14.14
N THR A 365 2.43 14.91 -13.64
CA THR A 365 1.11 14.35 -13.36
C THR A 365 0.38 14.03 -14.67
N SER A 366 -0.27 12.87 -14.75
CA SER A 366 -0.92 12.41 -15.97
C SER A 366 -2.06 13.36 -16.40
N PRO A 367 -2.17 13.78 -17.68
CA PRO A 367 -3.27 14.64 -18.14
C PRO A 367 -4.67 14.06 -17.95
N SER A 368 -4.78 12.73 -17.85
CA SER A 368 -6.03 12.00 -17.54
C SER A 368 -6.40 12.00 -16.06
N ALA A 369 -5.62 12.68 -15.22
CA ALA A 369 -5.95 13.01 -13.84
C ALA A 369 -7.38 13.55 -13.71
N GLY A 370 -8.20 12.89 -12.88
CA GLY A 370 -9.53 13.35 -12.53
C GLY A 370 -9.53 14.52 -11.53
N PRO A 371 -10.72 14.90 -11.02
CA PRO A 371 -10.90 16.11 -10.20
C PRO A 371 -9.98 16.17 -8.97
N LEU A 372 -9.86 15.07 -8.23
CA LEU A 372 -9.01 14.97 -7.04
C LEU A 372 -7.54 15.28 -7.36
N VAL A 373 -6.97 14.69 -8.41
CA VAL A 373 -5.56 14.90 -8.78
C VAL A 373 -5.32 16.29 -9.38
N ARG A 374 -6.32 16.87 -10.07
CA ARG A 374 -6.29 18.29 -10.49
C ARG A 374 -6.39 19.25 -9.30
N CYS A 375 -7.11 18.87 -8.24
CA CYS A 375 -7.16 19.66 -7.00
C CYS A 375 -5.78 19.73 -6.32
N LEU A 376 -5.05 18.60 -6.23
CA LEU A 376 -3.71 18.54 -5.61
C LEU A 376 -2.67 19.45 -6.29
N THR A 377 -2.83 19.69 -7.59
CA THR A 377 -1.83 20.30 -8.47
C THR A 377 -2.16 21.74 -8.89
N SER A 378 -3.33 22.28 -8.49
CA SER A 378 -3.84 23.55 -9.02
C SER A 378 -3.69 24.77 -8.09
N SER A 379 -3.20 24.62 -6.85
CA SER A 379 -2.98 25.78 -5.95
C SER A 379 -2.13 25.45 -4.72
N PRO A 380 -1.15 26.28 -4.33
CA PRO A 380 -0.20 25.98 -3.25
C PRO A 380 -0.74 26.21 -1.82
N SER A 381 -2.03 26.57 -1.65
CA SER A 381 -2.61 26.92 -0.35
C SER A 381 -3.68 25.94 0.12
N ARG A 382 -3.28 25.02 1.00
CA ARG A 382 -4.14 24.23 1.91
C ARG A 382 -5.48 23.74 1.32
N ARG A 383 -5.45 23.08 0.17
CA ARG A 383 -6.66 22.42 -0.38
C ARG A 383 -6.71 20.97 0.10
N VAL A 384 -7.75 20.69 0.88
CA VAL A 384 -8.24 19.35 1.19
C VAL A 384 -8.98 18.88 -0.06
N CYS A 385 -8.43 17.91 -0.78
CA CYS A 385 -9.02 17.42 -2.02
C CYS A 385 -9.93 16.23 -1.74
N THR A 386 -11.15 16.27 -2.27
CA THR A 386 -12.18 15.23 -2.15
C THR A 386 -12.40 14.55 -3.51
N PRO A 387 -12.85 13.28 -3.57
CA PRO A 387 -13.03 12.51 -4.81
C PRO A 387 -13.89 13.17 -5.91
#